data_AF-A0A3L8P7X7-F1
#
_entry.id   AF-A0A3L8P7X7-F1
#
_cell.length_a   1.000
_cell.length_b   1.000
_cell.length_c   1.000
_cell.angle_alpha   90.00
_cell.angle_beta   90.00
_cell.angle_gamma   90.00
#
_symmetry.space_group_name_H-M   'P 1'
#
loop_
_entity.id
_entity.type
_entity.pdbx_description
1 polymer ?
#
loop_
_entity_poly.entity_id
_entity_poly.type
_entity_poly.pdbx_seq_one_letter_code
_entity_poly.pdbx_strand_id
1 'polypeptide(L)' 'NDLERLAATIESDDAPTWIVLTATPSSWPGYGFSGPTDLLDDRYAEVTELCGRPLYLLRGAARDTPVDPCGTG' A
#
# COMPACT_ATOMS: atom_id res chain seq x y z
N ASN A 1 -11.41 -3.35 13.78
CA ASN A 1 -11.86 -2.84 12.47
C ASN A 1 -10.85 -3.30 11.41
N ASP A 2 -11.23 -3.56 10.16
CA ASP A 2 -10.29 -4.03 9.11
C ASP A 2 -9.14 -3.04 8.86
N LEU A 3 -9.41 -1.74 9.01
CA LEU A 3 -8.39 -0.69 8.86
C LEU A 3 -7.34 -0.74 9.98
N GLU A 4 -7.75 -0.89 11.24
CA GLU A 4 -6.79 -1.00 12.36
C GLU A 4 -5.86 -2.22 12.20
N ARG A 5 -6.39 -3.33 11.65
CA ARG A 5 -5.58 -4.51 11.36
C ARG A 5 -4.58 -4.26 10.23
N LEU A 6 -5.00 -3.58 9.17
CA LEU A 6 -4.10 -3.23 8.08
C LEU A 6 -2.98 -2.29 8.56
N ALA A 7 -3.27 -1.35 9.47
CA ALA A 7 -2.27 -0.44 10.03
C ALA A 7 -1.24 -1.22 10.86
N ALA A 8 -1.72 -2.09 11.75
CA ALA A 8 -0.85 -2.97 12.54
C ALA A 8 0.03 -3.88 11.66
N THR A 9 -0.50 -4.37 10.53
CA THR A 9 0.30 -5.14 9.57
C THR A 9 1.35 -4.29 8.87
N ILE A 10 1.00 -3.08 8.41
CA ILE A 10 1.94 -2.14 7.80
C ILE A 10 3.04 -1.75 8.78
N GLU A 11 2.74 -1.61 10.07
CA GLU A 11 3.69 -1.24 11.12
C GLU A 11 4.56 -2.41 11.63
N SER A 12 4.13 -3.66 11.41
CA SER A 12 4.86 -4.85 11.86
C SER A 12 6.17 -5.09 11.09
N ASP A 13 7.04 -5.95 11.62
CA ASP A 13 8.22 -6.47 10.92
C ASP A 13 7.82 -7.40 9.74
N ASP A 14 6.65 -8.04 9.87
CA ASP A 14 6.07 -8.93 8.84
C ASP A 14 5.26 -8.14 7.78
N ALA A 15 5.58 -6.86 7.58
CA ALA A 15 4.88 -6.03 6.63
C ALA A 15 5.01 -6.62 5.20
N PRO A 16 3.91 -6.73 4.44
CA PRO A 16 3.95 -7.33 3.12
C PRO A 16 4.81 -6.48 2.19
N THR A 17 5.60 -7.11 1.31
CA THR A 17 6.44 -6.37 0.38
C THR A 17 5.63 -5.55 -0.63
N TRP A 18 4.46 -6.06 -1.02
CA TRP A 18 3.58 -5.47 -2.02
C TRP A 18 2.19 -5.20 -1.44
N ILE A 19 1.64 -4.01 -1.71
CA ILE A 19 0.27 -3.66 -1.36
C ILE A 19 -0.45 -3.16 -2.61
N VAL A 20 -1.60 -3.75 -2.91
CA VAL A 20 -2.55 -3.23 -3.92
C VAL A 20 -3.78 -2.73 -3.18
N LEU A 21 -4.09 -1.45 -3.33
CA LEU A 21 -5.31 -0.89 -2.76
C LEU A 21 -6.45 -1.01 -3.77
N THR A 22 -7.48 -1.78 -3.42
CA THR A 22 -8.70 -1.91 -4.24
C THR A 22 -9.69 -0.76 -4.05
N ALA A 23 -9.53 0.00 -2.98
CA ALA A 23 -10.21 1.24 -2.71
C ALA A 23 -9.22 2.16 -1.98
N THR A 24 -9.16 3.43 -2.37
CA THR A 24 -8.39 4.44 -1.64
C THR A 24 -9.26 4.87 -0.45
N PRO A 25 -8.98 4.42 0.79
CA PRO A 25 -9.74 4.90 1.93
C PRO A 25 -9.60 6.42 2.00
N SER A 26 -10.69 7.15 2.24
CA SER A 26 -10.67 8.61 2.37
C SER A 26 -10.14 9.07 3.74
N SER A 27 -10.12 8.19 4.75
CA SER A 27 -9.53 8.43 6.08
C SER A 27 -9.28 7.10 6.80
N TRP A 28 -8.25 7.06 7.66
CA TRP A 28 -7.96 5.93 8.56
C TRP A 28 -8.34 6.31 9.98
N PRO A 29 -9.38 5.71 10.57
CA PRO A 29 -9.77 6.00 11.94
C PRO A 29 -8.73 5.40 12.90
N GLY A 30 -8.10 6.25 13.73
CA GLY A 30 -7.19 5.83 14.81
C GLY A 30 -5.75 6.33 14.69
N TYR A 31 -5.32 6.78 13.51
CA TYR A 31 -3.99 7.39 13.31
C TYR A 31 -4.14 8.90 13.15
N GLY A 32 -3.55 9.66 14.07
CA GLY A 32 -3.57 11.14 14.10
C GLY A 32 -2.75 11.80 12.99
N PHE A 33 -2.60 11.14 11.84
CA PHE A 33 -1.94 11.68 10.66
C PHE A 33 -3.00 12.15 9.68
N SER A 34 -2.74 13.29 9.04
CA SER A 34 -3.63 14.08 8.20
C SER A 34 -4.08 13.43 6.89
N GLY A 35 -4.00 12.11 6.78
CA GLY A 35 -4.53 11.36 5.67
C GLY A 35 -4.25 9.87 5.76
N PRO A 36 -5.01 9.07 4.99
CA PRO A 36 -4.74 7.65 4.76
C PRO A 36 -3.33 7.33 4.30
N THR A 37 -2.74 8.30 3.62
CA THR A 37 -1.56 8.15 2.79
C THR A 37 -0.28 8.34 3.58
N ASP A 38 -0.28 9.01 4.74
CA ASP A 38 0.96 9.31 5.47
C ASP A 38 1.69 8.03 5.95
N LEU A 39 0.98 7.08 6.54
CA LEU A 39 1.59 5.81 6.99
C LEU A 39 2.06 4.95 5.81
N LEU A 40 1.24 4.92 4.75
CA LEU A 40 1.57 4.16 3.55
C LEU A 40 2.74 4.81 2.80
N ASP A 41 2.79 6.14 2.70
CA ASP A 41 3.85 6.90 2.05
C ASP A 41 5.14 6.86 2.86
N ASP A 42 5.08 6.83 4.19
CA ASP A 42 6.29 6.71 5.02
C ASP A 42 7.04 5.41 4.72
N ARG A 43 6.29 4.29 4.67
CA ARG A 43 6.87 2.95 4.60
C ARG A 43 6.90 2.34 3.20
N TYR A 44 6.02 2.77 2.31
CA TYR A 44 5.91 2.27 0.94
C TYR A 44 6.09 3.41 -0.08
N ALA A 45 6.43 3.03 -1.30
CA ALA A 45 6.43 3.92 -2.45
C ALA A 45 5.46 3.38 -3.49
N GLU A 46 4.61 4.23 -4.04
CA GLU A 46 3.84 3.89 -5.23
C GLU A 46 4.82 3.72 -6.41
N VAL A 47 4.77 2.57 -7.09
CA VAL A 47 5.72 2.26 -8.17
C VAL A 47 5.05 2.10 -9.53
N THR A 48 3.78 1.69 -9.57
CA THR A 48 2.97 1.54 -10.79
C THR A 48 1.50 1.37 -10.41
N GLU A 49 0.64 1.18 -11.40
CA GLU A 49 -0.71 0.65 -11.22
C GLU A 49 -0.80 -0.80 -11.74
N LEU A 50 -1.61 -1.62 -11.07
CA LEU A 50 -2.05 -2.95 -11.51
C LEU A 50 -3.57 -2.95 -11.71
N CYS A 51 -4.01 -3.10 -12.96
CA CYS A 51 -5.42 -3.04 -13.35
C CYS A 51 -6.11 -1.72 -12.96
N GLY A 52 -5.42 -0.59 -13.10
CA GLY A 52 -5.93 0.74 -12.70
C GLY A 52 -6.05 0.91 -11.18
N ARG A 53 -5.25 0.17 -10.42
CA ARG A 53 -5.15 0.27 -8.95
C ARG A 53 -3.72 0.53 -8.56
N PRO A 54 -3.44 1.45 -7.65
CA PRO A 54 -2.08 1.76 -7.26
C PRO A 54 -1.42 0.56 -6.57
N LEU A 55 -0.20 0.26 -6.99
CA LEU A 55 0.69 -0.74 -6.41
C LEU A 55 1.80 -0.03 -5.63
N TYR A 56 1.91 -0.39 -4.36
CA TYR A 56 2.90 0.13 -3.43
C TYR A 56 3.95 -0.95 -3.10
N LEU A 57 5.22 -0.56 -3.15
CA LEU A 57 6.38 -1.37 -2.79
C LEU A 57 6.97 -0.89 -1.46
N LEU A 58 7.26 -1.81 -0.56
CA LEU A 58 7.95 -1.50 0.70
C LEU A 58 9.29 -0.82 0.41
N ARG A 59 9.51 0.36 1.00
CA ARG A 59 10.77 1.11 0.81
C ARG A 59 11.95 0.29 1.31
N GLY A 60 13.01 0.22 0.49
CA GLY A 60 14.19 -0.58 0.77
C GLY A 60 14.10 -2.05 0.31
N ALA A 61 12.92 -2.54 -0.09
CA ALA A 61 12.83 -3.83 -0.76
C ALA A 61 13.28 -3.70 -2.22
N ALA A 62 14.37 -4.36 -2.59
CA ALA A 62 14.79 -4.48 -3.99
C ALA A 62 14.00 -5.61 -4.66
N ARG A 63 12.89 -5.27 -5.34
CA ARG A 63 12.08 -6.22 -6.10
C ARG A 63 11.66 -5.63 -7.44
N ASP A 64 11.72 -6.46 -8.48
CA ASP A 64 11.14 -6.14 -9.78
C ASP A 64 9.63 -5.92 -9.65
N THR A 65 9.13 -4.91 -10.36
CA THR A 65 7.70 -4.61 -10.39
C THR A 65 6.96 -5.76 -11.08
N PRO A 66 5.94 -6.36 -10.44
CA PRO A 66 5.19 -7.45 -11.04
C PRO A 66 4.54 -7.01 -12.35
N VAL A 67 4.52 -7.91 -13.32
CA VAL A 67 3.86 -7.69 -14.61
C VAL A 67 2.36 -7.54 -14.37
N ASP A 68 1.75 -6.54 -15.02
CA ASP A 68 0.32 -6.32 -14.94
C ASP A 68 -0.46 -7.56 -15.43
N PRO A 69 -1.20 -8.24 -14.54
CA PRO A 69 -1.92 -9.47 -14.90
C PRO A 69 -3.20 -9.18 -15.70
N CYS A 70 -3.62 -7.92 -15.77
CA CYS A 70 -4.81 -7.50 -16.52
C CYS A 70 -4.52 -7.24 -17.99
N GLY A 71 -3.24 -7.23 -18.38
CA GLY A 71 -2.79 -7.06 -19.75
C GLY A 71 -2.84 -5.60 -20.17
N THR A 72 -1.72 -5.09 -20.67
CA THR A 72 -1.69 -3.83 -21.40
C THR A 72 -2.50 -4.03 -22.69
N GLY A 73 -3.69 -3.44 -22.76
CA GLY A 73 -4.30 -3.05 -24.02
C GLY A 73 -3.66 -1.77 -24.51
#